data_AF-A0A7V2JKH3-F1
#
_entry.id   AF-A0A7V2JKH3-F1
#
_cell.length_a   1.000
_cell.length_b   1.000
_cell.length_c   1.000
_cell.angle_alpha   90.00
_cell.angle_beta   90.00
_cell.angle_gamma   90.00
#
_symmetry.space_group_name_H-M   'P 1'
#
loop_
_entity.id
_entity.type
_entity.pdbx_description
1 polymer ?
#
loop_
_entity_poly.entity_id
_entity_poly.type
_entity_poly.pdbx_seq_one_letter_code
_entity_poly.pdbx_strand_id
1 'polypeptide(L)' 'MLTGEEWRLLWLSSSKKRRLPSTPPTLQWAYQALGRLGGWTDSKRTGRVGWQALWRGYLLLHQRWLGWKLTTAMKM' A
#
# COMPACT_ATOMS: atom_id res chain seq x y z
N MET A 1 -1.36 -1.54 -12.53
CA MET A 1 -2.53 -2.22 -11.95
C MET A 1 -2.03 -3.01 -10.75
N LEU A 2 -2.56 -2.79 -9.54
CA LEU A 2 -2.19 -3.62 -8.40
C LEU A 2 -2.78 -5.02 -8.60
N THR A 3 -1.99 -6.06 -8.39
CA THR A 3 -2.45 -7.45 -8.39
C THR A 3 -3.30 -7.74 -7.15
N GLY A 4 -4.07 -8.84 -7.18
CA GLY A 4 -5.03 -9.20 -6.12
C GLY A 4 -4.42 -9.40 -4.72
N GLU A 5 -3.11 -9.57 -4.61
CA GLU A 5 -2.39 -9.70 -3.33
C GLU A 5 -1.82 -8.37 -2.84
N GLU A 6 -1.38 -7.50 -3.75
CA GLU A 6 -0.70 -6.26 -3.40
C GLU A 6 -1.61 -5.28 -2.67
N TRP A 7 -2.91 -5.21 -3.02
CA TRP A 7 -3.85 -4.35 -2.29
C TRP A 7 -4.11 -4.84 -0.87
N ARG A 8 -4.07 -6.16 -0.64
CA ARG A 8 -4.19 -6.75 0.71
C ARG A 8 -2.96 -6.43 1.54
N LEU A 9 -1.78 -6.51 0.93
CA LEU A 9 -0.52 -6.16 1.57
C LEU A 9 -0.42 -4.66 1.86
N LEU A 10 -0.93 -3.82 0.96
CA LEU A 10 -1.08 -2.38 1.16
C LEU A 10 -2.04 -2.08 2.32
N TRP A 11 -3.16 -2.80 2.42
CA TRP A 11 -4.10 -2.66 3.53
C TRP A 11 -3.45 -2.95 4.88
N LEU A 12 -2.73 -4.08 4.97
CA LEU A 12 -2.01 -4.48 6.17
C LEU A 12 -0.85 -3.52 6.51
N SER A 13 -0.25 -2.90 5.50
CA SER A 13 0.85 -1.94 5.67
C SER A 13 0.39 -0.53 6.03
N SER A 14 -0.78 -0.11 5.55
CA SER A 14 -1.29 1.25 5.70
C SER A 14 -2.26 1.39 6.88
N SER A 15 -3.01 0.34 7.21
CA SER A 15 -4.03 0.39 8.25
C SER A 15 -3.53 -0.17 9.58
N LYS A 16 -3.91 0.46 10.69
CA LYS A 16 -3.75 -0.12 12.04
C LYS A 16 -4.63 -1.35 12.27
N LYS A 17 -5.53 -1.68 11.33
CA LYS A 17 -6.51 -2.76 11.44
C LYS A 17 -5.97 -4.01 10.76
N ARG A 18 -5.84 -5.10 11.52
CA ARG A 18 -5.40 -6.40 10.98
C ARG A 18 -6.43 -7.11 10.10
N ARG A 19 -7.71 -6.76 10.20
CA ARG A 19 -8.78 -7.43 9.45
C ARG A 19 -8.88 -6.85 8.04
N LEU A 20 -8.85 -7.74 7.05
CA LEU A 20 -9.07 -7.42 5.65
C LEU A 20 -10.57 -7.15 5.41
N PRO A 21 -10.92 -6.13 4.60
CA PRO A 21 -12.31 -5.89 4.24
C PRO A 21 -12.80 -6.98 3.28
N SER A 22 -14.09 -7.34 3.39
CA SER A 22 -14.74 -8.32 2.51
C SER A 22 -14.80 -7.86 1.05
N THR A 23 -14.95 -6.55 0.85
CA THR A 23 -14.92 -5.91 -0.47
C THR A 23 -13.59 -5.19 -0.68
N PRO A 24 -12.98 -5.29 -1.88
CA PRO A 24 -11.77 -4.55 -2.19
C PRO A 24 -12.02 -3.03 -2.07
N PRO A 25 -11.07 -2.28 -1.49
CA PRO A 25 -11.19 -0.84 -1.34
C PRO A 25 -11.11 -0.13 -2.71
N THR A 26 -11.58 1.11 -2.74
CA THR A 26 -11.65 1.90 -3.98
C THR A 26 -10.27 2.27 -4.53
N LEU A 27 -10.18 2.61 -5.81
CA LEU A 27 -8.94 3.10 -6.43
C LEU A 27 -8.44 4.38 -5.75
N GLN A 28 -9.35 5.27 -5.35
CA GLN A 28 -9.01 6.49 -4.61
C GLN A 28 -8.35 6.16 -3.28
N TRP A 29 -8.85 5.14 -2.57
CA TRP A 29 -8.21 4.66 -1.36
C TRP A 29 -6.81 4.14 -1.65
N ALA A 30 -6.62 3.33 -2.69
CA ALA A 30 -5.30 2.79 -3.04
C ALA A 30 -4.29 3.91 -3.35
N TYR A 31 -4.71 4.93 -4.10
CA TYR A 31 -3.92 6.12 -4.38
C TYR A 31 -3.49 6.85 -3.10
N GLN A 32 -4.42 7.12 -2.19
CA GLN A 32 -4.12 7.80 -0.93
C GLN A 32 -3.30 6.94 0.03
N ALA A 33 -3.57 5.63 0.09
CA ALA A 33 -2.85 4.68 0.92
C ALA A 33 -1.39 4.54 0.49
N LEU A 34 -1.14 4.47 -0.83
CA LEU A 34 0.22 4.52 -1.39
C LEU A 34 0.91 5.84 -1.03
N GLY A 35 0.23 6.97 -1.20
CA GLY A 35 0.75 8.26 -0.77
C GLY A 35 1.18 8.25 0.70
N ARG A 36 0.30 7.81 1.60
CA ARG A 36 0.59 7.71 3.04
C ARG A 36 1.76 6.78 3.33
N LEU A 37 1.86 5.67 2.61
CA LEU A 37 2.99 4.76 2.71
C LEU A 37 4.32 5.42 2.31
N GLY A 38 4.28 6.30 1.32
CA GLY A 38 5.40 7.13 0.89
C GLY A 38 5.61 8.40 1.73
N GLY A 39 4.89 8.57 2.85
CA GLY A 39 5.04 9.69 3.78
C GLY A 39 4.16 10.91 3.51
N TRP A 40 3.16 10.81 2.62
CA TRP A 40 2.20 11.90 2.39
C TRP A 40 1.14 11.97 3.50
N THR A 41 1.00 13.15 4.10
CA THR A 41 0.10 13.40 5.24
C THR A 41 -1.08 14.32 4.91
N ASP A 42 -1.22 14.73 3.65
CA ASP A 42 -2.25 15.67 3.19
C ASP A 42 -2.31 17.00 3.99
N SER A 43 -1.15 17.57 4.33
CA SER A 43 -1.05 18.78 5.17
C SER A 43 -1.81 19.99 4.62
N LYS A 44 -1.97 20.08 3.29
CA LYS A 44 -2.72 21.14 2.60
C LYS A 44 -4.19 20.77 2.31
N ARG A 45 -4.65 19.60 2.73
CA ARG A 45 -6.03 19.10 2.56
C ARG A 45 -6.53 19.16 1.11
N THR A 46 -5.63 18.93 0.15
CA THR A 46 -5.99 18.93 -1.27
C THR A 46 -6.45 17.57 -1.73
N GLY A 47 -6.15 16.51 -0.96
CA GLY A 47 -6.40 15.12 -1.34
C GLY A 47 -5.53 14.63 -2.51
N ARG A 48 -4.58 15.45 -2.97
CA ARG A 48 -3.70 15.17 -4.11
C ARG A 48 -2.33 14.71 -3.61
N VAL A 49 -2.01 13.45 -3.87
CA VAL A 49 -0.70 12.86 -3.62
C VAL A 49 0.26 13.29 -4.73
N GLY A 50 1.38 13.89 -4.36
CA GLY A 50 2.45 14.23 -5.30
C GLY A 50 3.14 12.98 -5.87
N TRP A 51 3.63 13.08 -7.10
CA TRP A 51 4.27 11.98 -7.82
C TRP A 51 5.40 11.30 -7.02
N GLN A 52 6.28 12.08 -6.39
CA GLN A 52 7.38 11.56 -5.59
C GLN A 52 6.91 10.69 -4.42
N ALA A 53 5.88 11.14 -3.69
CA ALA A 53 5.33 10.38 -2.57
C ALA A 53 4.63 9.10 -3.05
N LEU A 54 3.91 9.18 -4.17
CA LEU A 54 3.27 8.02 -4.78
C LEU A 54 4.31 6.97 -5.19
N TRP A 55 5.38 7.39 -5.86
CA TRP A 55 6.46 6.50 -6.28
C TRP A 55 7.20 5.86 -5.10
N ARG A 56 7.51 6.64 -4.07
CA ARG A 56 8.12 6.11 -2.83
C ARG A 56 7.22 5.08 -2.16
N GLY A 57 5.92 5.36 -2.06
CA GLY A 57 4.95 4.42 -1.51
C GLY A 57 4.89 3.11 -2.30
N TYR A 58 4.89 3.20 -3.63
CA TYR A 58 4.91 2.03 -4.50
C TYR A 58 6.17 1.17 -4.32
N LEU A 59 7.36 1.79 -4.29
CA LEU A 59 8.63 1.10 -4.03
C LEU A 59 8.64 0.37 -2.68
N LEU A 60 8.18 1.04 -1.62
CA LEU A 60 8.11 0.45 -0.28
C LEU A 60 7.12 -0.72 -0.23
N LEU A 61 5.99 -0.61 -0.92
CA LEU A 61 5.03 -1.71 -1.04
C LEU A 61 5.67 -2.92 -1.74
N HIS A 62 6.36 -2.68 -2.85
CA HIS A 62 6.99 -3.74 -3.64
C HIS A 62 8.11 -4.46 -2.86
N GLN A 63 8.94 -3.72 -2.11
CA GLN A 63 9.96 -4.29 -1.23
C GLN A 63 9.35 -5.22 -0.17
N ARG A 64 8.23 -4.84 0.45
CA ARG A 64 7.53 -5.68 1.43
C ARG A 64 6.91 -6.91 0.78
N TRP A 65 6.36 -6.77 -0.41
CA TRP A 65 5.81 -7.90 -1.17
C TRP A 65 6.89 -8.92 -1.53
N LEU A 66 8.07 -8.45 -1.99
CA LEU A 66 9.23 -9.30 -2.22
C LEU A 66 9.66 -10.04 -0.95
N GLY A 67 9.79 -9.34 0.18
CA GLY A 67 10.15 -9.96 1.47
C GLY A 67 9.13 -11.02 1.92
N TRP A 68 7.84 -10.76 1.73
CA TRP A 68 6.78 -11.73 2.03
C TRP A 68 6.87 -12.98 1.13
N LYS A 69 7.12 -12.80 -0.18
CA LYS A 69 7.32 -13.93 -1.09
C LYS A 69 8.55 -14.75 -0.73
N LEU A 70 9.66 -14.11 -0.41
CA LEU A 70 10.90 -14.79 0.00
C LEU A 70 10.67 -15.63 1.26
N THR A 71 10.04 -15.07 2.29
CA THR A 71 9.77 -15.82 3.52
C THR A 71 8.77 -16.96 3.33
N THR A 72 7.81 -16.82 2.41
CA THR A 72 6.89 -17.90 2.05
C THR A 72 7.61 -19.03 1.32
N ALA A 73 8.52 -18.69 0.41
CA ALA A 73 9.34 -19.66 -0.32
C ALA A 73 10.35 -20.38 0.57
N MET A 74 10.96 -19.69 1.55
CA MET A 74 11.93 -20.28 2.48
C MET A 74 11.31 -21.18 3.56
N LYS A 75 9.99 -21.09 3.77
CA LYS A 75 9.25 -21.93 4.71
C LYS A 75 8.76 -23.24 4.11
N MET A 76 8.97 -23.43 2.81
CA MET A 76 8.71 -24.69 2.08
C MET A 76 9.93 -25.60 2.11
#